data_AF-A0A357T3U7-F1
#
_entry.id   AF-A0A357T3U7-F1
#
_cell.length_a   1.000
_cell.length_b   1.000
_cell.length_c   1.000
_cell.angle_alpha   90.00
_cell.angle_beta   90.00
_cell.angle_gamma   90.00
#
_symmetry.space_group_name_H-M   'P 1'
#
loop_
_entity.id
_entity.type
_entity.pdbx_description
1 polymer ?
#
loop_
_entity_poly.entity_id
_entity_poly.type
_entity_poly.pdbx_seq_one_letter_code
_entity_poly.pdbx_strand_id
1 'polypeptide(L)' 'MNHNISSTIGDILEEQGTSLSISEVVSKLKEMFPEAELEEFYKELKFNDLEQAVKAIIDDIKG' A
#
# COMPACT_ATOMS: atom_id res chain seq x y z
N MET A 1 5.15 0.81 -13.69
CA MET A 1 3.76 1.28 -13.53
C MET A 1 3.36 1.42 -12.05
N ASN A 2 4.15 0.92 -11.08
CA ASN A 2 3.83 0.88 -9.66
C ASN A 2 3.88 2.18 -8.85
N HIS A 3 4.30 3.29 -9.47
CA HIS A 3 4.34 4.59 -8.78
C HIS A 3 2.95 5.04 -8.28
N ASN A 4 1.89 4.48 -8.86
CA ASN A 4 0.51 4.81 -8.52
C ASN A 4 0.05 4.21 -7.18
N ILE A 5 0.45 2.98 -6.85
CA ILE A 5 0.03 2.28 -5.63
C ILE A 5 0.74 2.88 -4.41
N SER A 6 2.04 3.13 -4.51
CA SER A 6 2.80 3.82 -3.44
C SER A 6 2.26 5.23 -3.18
N SER A 7 1.92 5.98 -4.22
CA SER A 7 1.29 7.30 -4.06
C SER A 7 -0.07 7.18 -3.38
N THR A 8 -0.90 6.22 -3.81
CA THR A 8 -2.23 6.00 -3.22
C THR A 8 -2.15 5.63 -1.75
N ILE A 9 -1.15 4.85 -1.33
CA ILE A 9 -0.91 4.58 0.09
C ILE A 9 -0.64 5.88 0.84
N GLY A 10 0.18 6.77 0.29
CA GLY A 10 0.44 8.11 0.83
C GLY A 10 -0.83 8.95 0.95
N ASP A 11 -1.60 9.08 -0.14
CA ASP A 11 -2.88 9.80 -0.16
C ASP A 11 -3.87 9.25 0.90
N ILE A 12 -4.00 7.93 1.01
CA ILE A 12 -4.87 7.28 2.02
C ILE A 12 -4.43 7.64 3.44
N LEU A 13 -3.12 7.68 3.72
CA LEU A 13 -2.57 8.04 5.02
C LEU A 13 -2.74 9.54 5.32
N GLU A 14 -2.63 10.40 4.31
CA GLU A 14 -2.88 11.84 4.46
C GLU A 14 -4.36 12.14 4.69
N GLU A 15 -5.27 11.51 3.93
CA GLU A 15 -6.72 11.75 4.02
C GLU A 15 -7.32 11.25 5.34
N GLN A 16 -6.89 10.08 5.84
CA GLN A 16 -7.47 9.49 7.05
C GLN A 16 -6.61 9.63 8.30
N GLY A 17 -5.40 10.19 8.16
CA GLY A 17 -4.44 10.35 9.23
C GLY A 17 -3.76 9.03 9.65
N THR A 18 -2.71 9.15 10.45
CA THR A 18 -1.80 8.05 10.85
C THR A 18 -2.44 6.90 11.64
N SER A 19 -3.74 6.96 11.94
CA SER A 19 -4.51 5.96 12.69
C SER A 19 -5.06 4.81 11.84
N LEU A 20 -4.94 4.86 10.52
CA LEU A 20 -5.30 3.72 9.68
C LEU A 20 -4.41 2.51 9.95
N SER A 21 -5.06 1.36 10.13
CA SER A 21 -4.36 0.08 10.23
C SER A 21 -3.91 -0.39 8.85
N ILE A 22 -2.79 -1.12 8.78
CA ILE A 22 -2.27 -1.68 7.52
C ILE A 22 -3.36 -2.50 6.79
N SER A 23 -4.15 -3.27 7.54
CA SER A 23 -5.25 -4.08 7.00
C SER A 23 -6.36 -3.26 6.33
N GLU A 24 -6.62 -2.05 6.80
CA GLU A 24 -7.61 -1.13 6.21
C GLU A 24 -7.06 -0.54 4.90
N VAL A 25 -5.79 -0.14 4.89
CA VAL A 25 -5.11 0.33 3.67
C VAL A 25 -5.06 -0.77 2.62
N VAL A 26 -4.72 -1.99 3.01
CA VAL A 26 -4.76 -3.17 2.14
C VAL A 26 -6.15 -3.42 1.57
N SER A 27 -7.20 -3.30 2.38
CA SER A 27 -8.58 -3.49 1.92
C SER A 27 -8.97 -2.42 0.88
N LYS A 28 -8.65 -1.14 1.14
CA LYS A 28 -8.86 -0.05 0.18
C LYS A 28 -8.10 -0.27 -1.12
N LEU A 29 -6.84 -0.71 -1.05
CA LEU A 29 -6.05 -1.00 -2.23
C LEU A 29 -6.66 -2.12 -3.07
N LYS A 30 -7.21 -3.17 -2.44
CA LYS A 30 -7.94 -4.25 -3.13
C LYS A 30 -9.25 -3.79 -3.76
N GLU A 31 -9.88 -2.74 -3.24
CA GLU A 31 -11.07 -2.13 -3.85
C GLU A 31 -10.72 -1.19 -5.01
N MET A 32 -9.56 -0.54 -4.96
CA MET A 32 -9.13 0.46 -5.95
C MET A 32 -8.33 -0.11 -7.11
N PHE A 33 -7.58 -1.19 -6.88
CA PHE A 33 -6.69 -1.80 -7.85
C PHE A 33 -7.03 -3.28 -8.07
N PRO A 34 -6.88 -3.77 -9.30
CA PRO A 34 -7.02 -5.20 -9.57
C PRO A 34 -5.93 -5.99 -8.84
N GLU A 35 -6.28 -7.23 -8.44
CA GLU A 35 -5.36 -8.12 -7.71
C GLU A 35 -4.03 -8.34 -8.44
N ALA A 36 -4.04 -8.38 -9.77
CA ALA A 36 -2.83 -8.52 -10.58
C ALA A 36 -1.84 -7.35 -10.37
N GLU A 37 -2.31 -6.10 -10.34
CA GLU A 37 -1.43 -4.95 -10.13
C GLU A 37 -0.90 -4.90 -8.68
N LEU A 38 -1.72 -5.29 -7.72
CA LEU A 38 -1.28 -5.42 -6.32
C LEU A 38 -0.22 -6.51 -6.16
N GLU A 39 -0.36 -7.60 -6.90
CA GLU A 39 0.62 -8.68 -6.95
C GLU A 39 1.95 -8.25 -7.57
N GLU A 40 1.90 -7.56 -8.71
CA GLU A 40 3.09 -6.98 -9.30
C GLU A 40 3.76 -5.97 -8.36
N PHE A 41 2.97 -5.17 -7.65
CA PHE A 41 3.47 -4.20 -6.67
C PHE A 41 4.31 -4.83 -5.56
N TYR A 42 3.75 -5.78 -4.81
CA TYR A 42 4.50 -6.37 -3.69
C TYR A 42 5.68 -7.23 -4.18
N LYS A 43 5.56 -7.87 -5.36
CA LYS A 43 6.67 -8.63 -5.98
C LYS A 43 7.81 -7.73 -6.45
N GLU A 44 7.52 -6.58 -7.07
CA GLU A 44 8.55 -5.62 -7.47
C GLU A 44 9.32 -5.07 -6.26
N LEU A 45 8.62 -4.88 -5.14
CA LEU A 45 9.22 -4.49 -3.86
C LEU A 45 9.90 -5.64 -3.11
N LYS A 46 9.90 -6.86 -3.67
CA LYS A 46 10.49 -8.09 -3.09
C LYS A 46 9.88 -8.49 -1.74
N PHE A 47 8.60 -8.21 -1.55
CA PHE A 47 7.83 -8.71 -0.42
C PHE A 47 7.05 -9.98 -0.80
N ASN A 48 6.69 -10.78 0.19
CA ASN A 48 5.88 -11.98 -0.05
C ASN A 48 4.41 -11.64 -0.27
N ASP A 49 3.93 -10.58 0.38
CA ASP A 49 2.52 -10.23 0.42
C ASP A 49 2.31 -8.71 0.43
N LEU A 50 1.12 -8.28 -0.03
CA LEU A 50 0.72 -6.87 -0.07
C LEU A 50 0.81 -6.20 1.29
N GLU A 51 0.50 -6.91 2.38
CA GLU A 51 0.54 -6.36 3.73
C GLU A 51 1.96 -5.95 4.14
N GLN A 52 2.97 -6.74 3.80
CA GLN A 52 4.37 -6.39 4.07
C GLN A 52 4.82 -5.18 3.24
N ALA A 53 4.41 -5.14 1.98
CA ALA A 53 4.71 -4.00 1.10
C ALA A 53 4.08 -2.70 1.61
N VAL A 54 2.78 -2.73 1.94
CA VAL A 54 2.06 -1.59 2.50
C VAL A 54 2.67 -1.16 3.83
N LYS A 55 3.00 -2.11 4.71
CA LYS A 55 3.69 -1.82 5.98
C LYS A 55 5.01 -1.09 5.72
N ALA A 56 5.84 -1.57 4.80
CA ALA A 56 7.13 -0.96 4.51
C ALA A 56 6.99 0.47 3.98
N ILE A 57 6.01 0.73 3.11
CA ILE A 57 5.72 2.08 2.62
C ILE A 57 5.24 2.98 3.75
N ILE A 58 4.32 2.51 4.61
CA ILE A 58 3.85 3.29 5.77
C ILE A 58 5.01 3.62 6.72
N ASP A 59 5.91 2.66 6.95
CA ASP A 59 7.10 2.83 7.80
C ASP A 59 8.05 3.88 7.20
N ASP A 60 8.32 3.80 5.89
CA ASP A 60 9.15 4.75 5.14
C ASP A 60 8.57 6.17 5.16
N ILE A 61 7.25 6.31 5.05
CA ILE A 61 6.54 7.60 5.13
C ILE A 61 6.58 8.19 6.55
N LYS A 62 6.48 7.34 7.58
CA LYS A 62 6.45 7.80 8.98
C LYS A 62 7.84 8.15 9.51
N GLY A 63 8.90 7.56 8.98
CA GLY A 63 10.30 7.82 9.35
C GLY A 63 10.76 7.08 10.60
#